data_AF-A0A6J5AT38-F1
#
_entry.id   AF-A0A6J5AT38-F1
#
_cell.length_a   1.000
_cell.length_b   1.000
_cell.length_c   1.000
_cell.angle_alpha   90.00
_cell.angle_beta   90.00
_cell.angle_gamma   90.00
#
_symmetry.space_group_name_H-M   'P 1'
#
loop_
_entity.id
_entity.type
_entity.pdbx_description
1 polymer ?
#
loop_
_entity_poly.entity_id
_entity_poly.type
_entity_poly.pdbx_seq_one_letter_code
_entity_poly.pdbx_strand_id
1 'polypeptide(L)'
;MLDEALIAARLAAHGIVPDAKQRDAIAALAALFGPATRRNHSRYQGVYCHGLPGRGKSLVVDTVFELADCRKRRLHFHEFLREMNRRLVSEPRGDDRLGSVSTQWLDGIELLCFDEFHVHDIADAFLMGRFLDTAIRLGTRIMLTSNYAPDGLLSDPEFHERFVPTIEQIKRHFRVIHFDGARDYRFGGEAQPSPRFFSPLDAVTSRALQDLFLRYESSGALQAAKVNAAGRPLTARAVGAALLWADFETLCVESRSHLDYLDLAERWQGIIVDHVHTKWLTKPQTLQRLVWLVDILYDRKRALFIASDQPIHAALRGLEGAHDLSRTLSRLAQMQSRTYRNTLDAAIDRPTSTESEPQRHA
;
A
#
# COMPACT_ATOMS: atom_id res chain seq x y z
N MET A 1 29.40 8.16 -6.00
CA MET A 1 28.96 8.16 -4.59
C MET A 1 27.71 8.99 -4.50
N LEU A 2 26.77 8.57 -3.67
CA LEU A 2 25.51 9.27 -3.49
C LEU A 2 25.76 10.53 -2.67
N ASP A 3 25.53 11.71 -3.23
CA ASP A 3 25.71 12.99 -2.56
C ASP A 3 24.43 13.83 -2.58
N GLU A 4 24.37 14.85 -1.71
CA GLU A 4 23.19 15.69 -1.54
C GLU A 4 22.82 16.46 -2.82
N ALA A 5 23.84 16.89 -3.59
CA ALA A 5 23.65 17.65 -4.82
C ALA A 5 23.01 16.81 -5.91
N LEU A 6 23.41 15.54 -6.04
CA LEU A 6 22.84 14.58 -6.99
C LEU A 6 21.38 14.26 -6.67
N ILE A 7 21.06 14.02 -5.38
CA ILE A 7 19.67 13.78 -4.95
C ILE A 7 18.82 15.03 -5.23
N ALA A 8 19.30 16.23 -4.87
CA ALA A 8 18.57 17.47 -5.08
C ALA A 8 18.37 17.79 -6.58
N ALA A 9 19.38 17.54 -7.42
CA ALA A 9 19.28 17.71 -8.87
C ALA A 9 18.25 16.75 -9.48
N ARG A 10 18.20 15.49 -9.01
CA ARG A 10 17.21 14.51 -9.48
C ARG A 10 15.79 14.90 -9.08
N LEU A 11 15.58 15.39 -7.85
CA LEU A 11 14.29 15.93 -7.41
C LEU A 11 13.88 17.17 -8.24
N ALA A 12 14.83 18.06 -8.52
CA ALA A 12 14.59 19.24 -9.35
C ALA A 12 14.20 18.89 -10.80
N ALA A 13 14.77 17.81 -11.37
CA ALA A 13 14.38 17.30 -12.68
C ALA A 13 12.91 16.80 -12.72
N HIS A 14 12.35 16.41 -11.58
CA HIS A 14 10.93 16.08 -11.42
C HIS A 14 10.08 17.31 -11.01
N GLY A 15 10.60 18.53 -11.15
CA GLY A 15 9.90 19.77 -10.83
C GLY A 15 9.74 20.03 -9.32
N ILE A 16 10.52 19.34 -8.48
CA ILE A 16 10.35 19.36 -7.04
C ILE A 16 11.53 20.09 -6.40
N VAL A 17 11.22 21.21 -5.72
CA VAL A 17 12.18 21.96 -4.91
C VAL A 17 12.07 21.47 -3.46
N PRO A 18 13.11 20.81 -2.91
CA PRO A 18 13.04 20.25 -1.57
C PRO A 18 12.87 21.32 -0.50
N ASP A 19 11.91 21.13 0.41
CA ASP A 19 11.78 21.99 1.59
C ASP A 19 12.91 21.73 2.61
N ALA A 20 12.92 22.47 3.73
CA ALA A 20 13.98 22.35 4.74
C ALA A 20 14.06 20.93 5.35
N LYS A 21 12.93 20.27 5.58
CA LYS A 21 12.89 18.91 6.17
C LYS A 21 13.27 17.85 5.16
N GLN A 22 12.89 18.04 3.90
CA GLN A 22 13.35 17.19 2.81
C GLN A 22 14.86 17.32 2.61
N ARG A 23 15.44 18.52 2.75
CA ARG A 23 16.90 18.70 2.77
C ARG A 23 17.56 17.99 3.95
N ASP A 24 16.96 18.05 5.15
CA ASP A 24 17.45 17.27 6.30
C ASP A 24 17.43 15.76 6.02
N ALA A 25 16.38 15.27 5.34
CA ALA A 25 16.28 13.87 4.91
C ALA A 25 17.34 13.50 3.86
N ILE A 26 17.51 14.34 2.84
CA ILE A 26 18.53 14.17 1.81
C ILE A 26 19.92 14.11 2.44
N ALA A 27 20.24 15.02 3.36
CA ALA A 27 21.53 15.03 4.07
C ALA A 27 21.73 13.78 4.94
N ALA A 28 20.70 13.35 5.67
CA ALA A 28 20.75 12.13 6.46
C ALA A 28 20.97 10.88 5.60
N LEU A 29 20.29 10.82 4.45
CA LEU A 29 20.38 9.70 3.52
C LEU A 29 21.73 9.70 2.80
N ALA A 30 22.23 10.84 2.34
CA ALA A 30 23.57 10.97 1.76
C ALA A 30 24.66 10.55 2.76
N ALA A 31 24.54 10.96 4.02
CA ALA A 31 25.47 10.56 5.08
C ALA A 31 25.49 9.04 5.33
N LEU A 32 24.39 8.33 5.06
CA LEU A 32 24.31 6.86 5.18
C LEU A 32 25.19 6.13 4.15
N PHE A 33 25.44 6.76 3.00
CA PHE A 33 26.28 6.24 1.91
C PHE A 33 27.65 6.90 1.81
N GLY A 34 27.95 7.88 2.67
CA GLY A 34 29.23 8.57 2.70
C GLY A 34 30.40 7.65 3.10
N PRO A 35 31.64 7.97 2.72
CA PRO A 35 32.81 7.19 3.11
C PRO A 35 32.98 7.20 4.63
N ALA A 36 33.14 6.00 5.21
CA ALA A 36 33.43 5.81 6.63
C ALA A 36 34.84 6.34 6.96
N THR A 37 34.96 7.65 7.17
CA THR A 37 36.19 8.26 7.68
C THR A 37 36.20 8.17 9.20
N ARG A 38 37.39 8.08 9.82
CA ARG A 38 37.58 8.03 11.28
C ARG A 38 36.89 9.16 12.08
N ARG A 39 36.43 10.23 11.41
CA ARG A 39 35.68 11.36 11.99
C ARG A 39 34.18 11.37 11.65
N ASN A 40 33.73 10.52 10.73
CA ASN A 40 32.38 10.58 10.16
C ASN A 40 31.85 9.17 9.86
N HIS A 41 31.94 8.24 10.82
CA HIS A 41 30.99 7.12 10.82
C HIS A 41 29.61 7.74 10.97
N SER A 42 28.68 7.50 10.04
CA SER A 42 27.29 7.88 10.29
C SER A 42 26.90 7.22 11.61
N ARG A 43 26.58 8.04 12.62
CA ARG A 43 26.15 7.55 13.94
C ARG A 43 24.94 6.62 13.83
N TYR A 44 24.22 6.72 12.71
CA TYR A 44 23.01 6.01 12.40
C TYR A 44 23.25 4.96 11.31
N GLN A 45 22.60 3.81 11.50
CA GLN A 45 22.55 2.67 10.58
C GLN A 45 21.31 2.74 9.66
N GLY A 46 20.42 3.71 9.91
CA GLY A 46 19.25 3.94 9.06
C GLY A 46 18.63 5.32 9.19
N VAL A 47 17.60 5.56 8.39
CA VAL A 47 16.78 6.78 8.39
C VAL A 47 15.31 6.40 8.53
N TYR A 48 14.60 7.06 9.46
CA TYR A 48 13.18 6.89 9.70
C TYR A 48 12.43 8.16 9.30
N CYS A 49 11.75 8.11 8.17
CA CYS A 49 10.96 9.21 7.62
C CYS A 49 9.50 9.05 8.02
N HIS A 50 8.94 9.98 8.78
CA HIS A 50 7.52 9.95 9.15
C HIS A 50 6.79 11.26 8.90
N GLY A 51 5.47 11.21 8.90
CA GLY A 51 4.61 12.36 8.69
C GLY A 51 3.32 11.95 7.99
N LEU A 52 2.40 12.88 7.82
CA LEU A 52 1.13 12.58 7.14
C LEU A 52 1.34 12.08 5.70
N PRO A 53 0.36 11.37 5.11
CA PRO A 53 0.38 11.05 3.69
C PRO A 53 0.59 12.30 2.84
N GLY A 54 1.28 12.15 1.70
CA GLY A 54 1.45 13.22 0.72
C GLY A 54 2.57 14.23 0.97
N ARG A 55 3.31 14.10 2.07
CA ARG A 55 4.40 15.02 2.43
C ARG A 55 5.72 14.76 1.68
N GLY A 56 5.72 13.89 0.66
CA GLY A 56 6.91 13.61 -0.15
C GLY A 56 7.94 12.64 0.46
N LYS A 57 7.58 11.89 1.51
CA LYS A 57 8.46 10.87 2.14
C LYS A 57 8.94 9.83 1.13
N SER A 58 7.99 9.22 0.41
CA SER A 58 8.27 8.18 -0.59
C SER A 58 9.13 8.73 -1.70
N LEU A 59 8.84 9.93 -2.24
CA LEU A 59 9.63 10.56 -3.30
C LEU A 59 11.12 10.68 -2.96
N VAL A 60 11.45 11.15 -1.74
CA VAL A 60 12.85 11.26 -1.31
C VAL A 60 13.50 9.88 -1.23
N VAL A 61 12.78 8.89 -0.68
CA VAL A 61 13.25 7.50 -0.61
C VAL A 61 13.37 6.86 -1.98
N ASP A 62 12.44 7.12 -2.91
CA ASP A 62 12.44 6.66 -4.31
C ASP A 62 13.71 7.14 -5.00
N THR A 63 13.98 8.43 -4.89
CA THR A 63 15.14 9.08 -5.51
C THR A 63 16.44 8.47 -4.99
N VAL A 64 16.56 8.30 -3.67
CA VAL A 64 17.76 7.70 -3.08
C VAL A 64 17.87 6.23 -3.43
N PHE A 65 16.77 5.48 -3.42
CA PHE A 65 16.76 4.08 -3.81
C PHE A 65 17.20 3.91 -5.25
N GLU A 66 16.74 4.75 -6.18
CA GLU A 66 17.19 4.73 -7.58
C GLU A 66 18.69 5.00 -7.72
N LEU A 67 19.18 6.07 -7.07
CA LEU A 67 20.57 6.52 -7.16
C LEU A 67 21.57 5.61 -6.43
N ALA A 68 21.12 4.81 -5.45
CA ALA A 68 22.00 3.95 -4.67
C ALA A 68 22.58 2.81 -5.52
N ASP A 69 23.88 2.86 -5.76
CA ASP A 69 24.63 1.81 -6.46
C ASP A 69 25.14 0.76 -5.46
N CYS A 70 24.23 -0.12 -5.04
CA CYS A 70 24.52 -1.23 -4.12
C CYS A 70 23.43 -2.31 -4.27
N ARG A 71 23.65 -3.49 -3.69
CA ARG A 71 22.60 -4.51 -3.63
C ARG A 71 21.49 -4.05 -2.70
N LYS A 72 20.36 -3.69 -3.28
CA LYS A 72 19.25 -3.01 -2.60
C LYS A 72 17.96 -3.77 -2.76
N ARG A 73 17.13 -3.74 -1.72
CA ARG A 73 15.81 -4.36 -1.70
C ARG A 73 14.80 -3.38 -1.13
N ARG A 74 13.63 -3.33 -1.76
CA ARG A 74 12.51 -2.49 -1.34
C ARG A 74 11.21 -3.28 -1.38
N LEU A 75 10.40 -3.12 -0.34
CA LEU A 75 9.11 -3.79 -0.18
C LEU A 75 8.23 -3.08 0.83
N HIS A 76 6.93 -3.33 0.76
CA HIS A 76 6.02 -2.91 1.81
C HIS A 76 6.22 -3.76 3.06
N PHE A 77 5.98 -3.16 4.23
CA PHE A 77 6.22 -3.83 5.50
C PHE A 77 5.39 -5.12 5.69
N HIS A 78 4.14 -5.16 5.23
CA HIS A 78 3.31 -6.37 5.32
C HIS A 78 3.80 -7.51 4.40
N GLU A 79 4.40 -7.19 3.24
CA GLU A 79 4.97 -8.21 2.34
C GLU A 79 6.17 -8.87 2.98
N PHE A 80 6.99 -8.07 3.67
CA PHE A 80 8.10 -8.54 4.49
C PHE A 80 7.62 -9.51 5.58
N LEU A 81 6.62 -9.11 6.37
CA LEU A 81 6.07 -9.96 7.44
C LEU A 81 5.61 -11.31 6.89
N ARG A 82 4.90 -11.29 5.76
CA ARG A 82 4.43 -12.51 5.09
C ARG A 82 5.58 -13.40 4.62
N GLU A 83 6.64 -12.82 4.05
CA GLU A 83 7.80 -13.59 3.59
C GLU A 83 8.59 -14.17 4.77
N MET A 84 8.81 -13.37 5.82
CA MET A 84 9.47 -13.83 7.04
C MET A 84 8.70 -14.94 7.72
N ASN A 85 7.38 -14.80 7.89
CA ASN A 85 6.53 -15.83 8.47
C ASN A 85 6.52 -17.13 7.64
N ARG A 86 6.60 -17.04 6.31
CA ARG A 86 6.68 -18.23 5.45
C ARG A 86 7.98 -19.01 5.68
N ARG A 87 9.12 -18.31 5.70
CA ARG A 87 10.42 -18.92 6.05
C ARG A 87 10.42 -19.42 7.50
N LEU A 88 9.78 -18.63 8.36
CA LEU A 88 9.22 -18.92 9.69
C LEU A 88 8.49 -20.26 9.86
N VAL A 89 7.98 -20.87 8.80
CA VAL A 89 7.28 -22.15 8.91
C VAL A 89 8.17 -23.28 8.44
N SER A 90 8.97 -23.05 7.39
CA SER A 90 9.84 -24.06 6.79
C SER A 90 11.16 -24.29 7.53
N GLU A 91 11.65 -23.33 8.30
CA GLU A 91 12.93 -23.46 9.00
C GLU A 91 12.83 -24.47 10.17
N PRO A 92 13.81 -25.36 10.40
CA PRO A 92 13.81 -26.22 11.59
C PRO A 92 13.70 -25.43 12.90
N ARG A 93 13.13 -26.03 13.95
CA ARG A 93 13.12 -25.42 15.28
C ARG A 93 14.54 -25.43 15.84
N GLY A 94 14.97 -24.29 16.37
CA GLY A 94 16.27 -24.10 17.02
C GLY A 94 16.24 -22.85 17.91
N ASP A 95 17.29 -22.66 18.70
CA ASP A 95 17.33 -21.65 19.78
C ASP A 95 17.14 -20.20 19.30
N ASP A 96 17.70 -19.83 18.14
CA ASP A 96 17.49 -18.51 17.51
C ASP A 96 17.05 -18.65 16.04
N ARG A 97 15.92 -19.34 15.85
CA ARG A 97 15.32 -19.55 14.53
C ARG A 97 15.11 -18.24 13.77
N LEU A 98 14.65 -17.19 14.45
CA LEU A 98 14.38 -15.90 13.82
C LEU A 98 15.66 -15.17 13.42
N GLY A 99 16.72 -15.22 14.22
CA GLY A 99 18.03 -14.68 13.83
C GLY A 99 18.62 -15.41 12.61
N SER A 100 18.51 -16.74 12.55
CA SER A 100 18.94 -17.54 11.39
C SER A 100 18.21 -17.12 10.11
N VAL A 101 16.87 -17.13 10.16
CA VAL A 101 16.04 -16.72 9.01
C VAL A 101 16.32 -15.29 8.60
N SER A 102 16.47 -14.37 9.56
CA SER A 102 16.80 -12.96 9.29
C SER A 102 18.15 -12.83 8.59
N THR A 103 19.17 -13.56 9.04
CA THR A 103 20.51 -13.56 8.44
C THR A 103 20.46 -14.06 7.00
N GLN A 104 19.77 -15.18 6.75
CA GLN A 104 19.58 -15.70 5.40
C GLN A 104 18.75 -14.77 4.51
N TRP A 105 17.76 -14.08 5.09
CA TRP A 105 16.90 -13.14 4.36
C TRP A 105 17.67 -11.88 3.93
N LEU A 106 18.58 -11.42 4.78
CA LEU A 106 19.42 -10.25 4.57
C LEU A 106 20.66 -10.53 3.73
N ASP A 107 20.93 -11.80 3.38
CA ASP A 107 22.12 -12.17 2.63
C ASP A 107 22.23 -11.38 1.32
N GLY A 108 23.38 -10.75 1.13
CA GLY A 108 23.65 -9.88 0.00
C GLY A 108 22.88 -8.55 -0.04
N ILE A 109 22.05 -8.21 0.96
CA ILE A 109 21.32 -6.93 1.00
C ILE A 109 22.12 -5.87 1.76
N GLU A 110 22.58 -4.85 1.03
CA GLU A 110 23.31 -3.70 1.59
C GLU A 110 22.38 -2.54 1.97
N LEU A 111 21.28 -2.36 1.22
CA LEU A 111 20.26 -1.36 1.48
C LEU A 111 18.87 -2.00 1.50
N LEU A 112 18.15 -1.79 2.60
CA LEU A 112 16.79 -2.24 2.78
C LEU A 112 15.84 -1.06 2.98
N CYS A 113 14.82 -0.95 2.13
CA CYS A 113 13.80 0.09 2.22
C CYS A 113 12.44 -0.53 2.55
N PHE A 114 11.86 -0.16 3.68
CA PHE A 114 10.48 -0.50 4.01
C PHE A 114 9.56 0.69 3.76
N ASP A 115 8.56 0.44 2.92
CA ASP A 115 7.44 1.34 2.74
C ASP A 115 6.29 1.01 3.69
N GLU A 116 5.58 2.06 4.10
CA GLU A 116 4.38 1.96 4.95
C GLU A 116 4.63 1.18 6.24
N PHE A 117 5.74 1.48 6.92
CA PHE A 117 6.10 0.87 8.18
C PHE A 117 5.06 1.17 9.27
N HIS A 118 4.26 0.17 9.61
CA HIS A 118 3.24 0.23 10.65
C HIS A 118 3.16 -1.11 11.36
N VAL A 119 3.08 -1.14 12.68
CA VAL A 119 2.97 -2.37 13.46
C VAL A 119 1.62 -2.36 14.15
N HIS A 120 0.81 -3.39 13.89
CA HIS A 120 -0.55 -3.53 14.42
C HIS A 120 -0.69 -4.66 15.44
N ASP A 121 0.19 -5.67 15.38
CA ASP A 121 0.13 -6.85 16.25
C ASP A 121 1.44 -7.06 17.01
N ILE A 122 1.34 -7.68 18.18
CA ILE A 122 2.46 -7.98 19.06
C ILE A 122 3.43 -9.03 18.52
N ALA A 123 2.96 -10.03 17.77
CA ALA A 123 3.80 -11.03 17.13
C ALA A 123 4.69 -10.37 16.05
N ASP A 124 4.11 -9.47 15.27
CA ASP A 124 4.84 -8.67 14.27
C ASP A 124 5.86 -7.73 14.92
N ALA A 125 5.51 -7.17 16.09
CA ALA A 125 6.40 -6.36 16.92
C ALA A 125 7.65 -7.13 17.36
N PHE A 126 7.50 -8.35 17.89
CA PHE A 126 8.63 -9.20 18.28
C PHE A 126 9.49 -9.60 17.07
N LEU A 127 8.84 -9.98 15.96
CA LEU A 127 9.53 -10.32 14.73
C LEU A 127 10.40 -9.14 14.26
N MET A 128 9.80 -7.94 14.22
CA MET A 128 10.46 -6.72 13.80
C MET A 128 11.65 -6.35 14.69
N GLY A 129 11.49 -6.38 16.01
CA GLY A 129 12.59 -6.04 16.94
C GLY A 129 13.82 -6.91 16.71
N ARG A 130 13.63 -8.23 16.63
CA ARG A 130 14.74 -9.17 16.41
C ARG A 130 15.32 -9.06 14.99
N PHE A 131 14.48 -8.79 13.99
CA PHE A 131 14.95 -8.56 12.63
C PHE A 131 15.83 -7.31 12.52
N LEU A 132 15.42 -6.17 13.10
CA LEU A 132 16.22 -4.94 13.13
C LEU A 132 17.54 -5.15 13.85
N ASP A 133 17.54 -5.87 14.97
CA ASP A 133 18.77 -6.20 15.71
C ASP A 133 19.77 -6.95 14.81
N THR A 134 19.26 -7.92 14.04
CA THR A 134 20.08 -8.71 13.11
C THR A 134 20.58 -7.84 11.96
N ALA A 135 19.71 -7.03 11.34
CA ALA A 135 20.07 -6.15 10.22
C ALA A 135 21.10 -5.08 10.62
N ILE A 136 20.96 -4.49 11.80
CA ILE A 136 21.92 -3.52 12.33
C ILE A 136 23.28 -4.19 12.57
N ARG A 137 23.29 -5.40 13.14
CA ARG A 137 24.53 -6.16 13.40
C ARG A 137 25.26 -6.54 12.12
N LEU A 138 24.52 -6.87 11.05
CA LEU A 138 25.08 -7.17 9.73
C LEU A 138 25.50 -5.92 8.95
N GLY A 139 25.26 -4.72 9.49
CA GLY A 139 25.61 -3.46 8.83
C GLY A 139 24.72 -3.14 7.63
N THR A 140 23.54 -3.76 7.50
CA THR A 140 22.56 -3.41 6.47
C THR A 140 22.07 -1.98 6.72
N ARG A 141 22.09 -1.13 5.69
CA ARG A 141 21.54 0.22 5.76
C ARG A 141 20.03 0.13 5.63
N ILE A 142 19.27 0.83 6.49
CA ILE A 142 17.80 0.70 6.50
C ILE A 142 17.12 2.05 6.32
N MET A 143 16.11 2.11 5.45
CA MET A 143 15.23 3.26 5.29
C MET A 143 13.80 2.85 5.61
N LEU A 144 13.13 3.62 6.47
CA LEU A 144 11.76 3.38 6.90
C LEU A 144 10.90 4.58 6.51
N THR A 145 9.76 4.35 5.85
CA THR A 145 8.71 5.38 5.69
C THR A 145 7.46 5.01 6.47
N SER A 146 6.96 5.91 7.32
CA SER A 146 5.77 5.68 8.14
C SER A 146 4.82 6.88 8.15
N ASN A 147 3.56 6.64 8.46
CA ASN A 147 2.61 7.71 8.80
C ASN A 147 2.66 8.11 10.28
N TYR A 148 3.36 7.32 11.10
CA TYR A 148 3.44 7.48 12.54
C TYR A 148 4.86 7.85 12.96
N ALA A 149 5.00 8.66 14.00
CA ALA A 149 6.28 8.78 14.69
C ALA A 149 6.63 7.43 15.36
N PRO A 150 7.90 7.16 15.69
CA PRO A 150 8.28 5.91 16.36
C PRO A 150 7.46 5.63 17.63
N ASP A 151 7.20 6.66 18.43
CA ASP A 151 6.37 6.57 19.65
C ASP A 151 4.89 6.28 19.38
N GLY A 152 4.42 6.49 18.16
CA GLY A 152 3.05 6.19 17.74
C GLY A 152 2.88 4.80 17.15
N LEU A 153 3.93 3.98 17.12
CA LEU A 153 3.85 2.60 16.62
C LEU A 153 3.26 1.68 17.70
N LEU A 154 2.42 0.73 17.26
CA LEU A 154 1.68 -0.18 18.14
C LEU A 154 0.99 0.60 19.28
N SER A 155 0.05 1.47 18.94
CA SER A 155 -0.62 2.36 19.89
C SER A 155 -1.60 1.65 20.83
N ASP A 156 -1.78 0.33 20.69
CA ASP A 156 -2.61 -0.46 21.60
C ASP A 156 -1.98 -0.44 23.00
N PRO A 157 -2.66 0.13 24.02
CA PRO A 157 -2.11 0.25 25.37
C PRO A 157 -1.70 -1.08 26.01
N GLU A 158 -2.33 -2.20 25.65
CA GLU A 158 -2.03 -3.52 26.21
C GLU A 158 -0.67 -4.05 25.73
N PHE A 159 -0.31 -3.71 24.49
CA PHE A 159 0.87 -4.27 23.82
C PHE A 159 1.99 -3.24 23.60
N HIS A 160 1.69 -1.94 23.72
CA HIS A 160 2.64 -0.86 23.46
C HIS A 160 3.92 -0.99 24.28
N GLU A 161 3.80 -1.23 25.60
CA GLU A 161 4.96 -1.37 26.50
C GLU A 161 5.95 -2.45 26.04
N ARG A 162 5.45 -3.51 25.40
CA ARG A 162 6.28 -4.61 24.90
C ARG A 162 7.04 -4.25 23.64
N PHE A 163 6.59 -3.23 22.90
CA PHE A 163 7.27 -2.73 21.69
C PHE A 163 8.19 -1.54 21.95
N VAL A 164 8.08 -0.89 23.11
CA VAL A 164 8.98 0.19 23.55
C VAL A 164 10.47 -0.15 23.34
N PRO A 165 10.98 -1.37 23.66
CA PRO A 165 12.39 -1.70 23.41
C PRO A 165 12.80 -1.55 21.94
N THR A 166 11.92 -1.92 21.00
CA THR A 166 12.16 -1.76 19.56
C THR A 166 12.05 -0.30 19.13
N ILE A 167 11.13 0.49 19.72
CA ILE A 167 11.06 1.94 19.49
C ILE A 167 12.37 2.61 19.91
N GLU A 168 12.91 2.26 21.07
CA GLU A 168 14.19 2.80 21.56
C GLU A 168 15.36 2.36 20.69
N GLN A 169 15.34 1.13 20.17
CA GLN A 169 16.30 0.67 19.17
C GLN A 169 16.23 1.51 17.89
N ILE A 170 15.03 1.82 17.39
CA ILE A 170 14.84 2.70 16.23
C ILE A 170 15.43 4.08 16.54
N LYS A 171 15.05 4.72 17.65
CA LYS A 171 15.56 6.06 18.02
C LYS A 171 17.08 6.10 18.18
N ARG A 172 17.69 5.01 18.64
CA ARG A 172 19.14 4.91 18.84
C ARG A 172 19.91 4.75 17.53
N HIS A 173 19.41 3.93 16.62
CA HIS A 173 20.14 3.53 15.41
C HIS A 173 19.67 4.25 14.14
N PHE A 174 18.55 4.96 14.19
CA PHE A 174 17.98 5.66 13.04
C PHE A 174 17.96 7.16 13.27
N ARG A 175 18.23 7.91 12.21
CA ARG A 175 17.92 9.34 12.18
C ARG A 175 16.44 9.50 11.89
N VAL A 176 15.68 9.95 12.90
CA VAL A 176 14.22 10.18 12.79
C VAL A 176 13.98 11.56 12.19
N ILE A 177 13.16 11.62 11.14
CA ILE A 177 12.89 12.82 10.36
C ILE A 177 11.39 12.97 10.17
N HIS A 178 10.86 14.09 10.66
CA HIS A 178 9.47 14.45 10.51
C HIS A 178 9.26 15.30 9.25
N PHE A 179 8.37 14.83 8.37
CA PHE A 179 7.92 15.52 7.18
C PHE A 179 6.58 16.21 7.50
N ASP A 180 6.67 17.45 7.99
CA ASP A 180 5.55 18.34 8.33
C ASP A 180 5.31 19.44 7.28
N GLY A 181 5.99 19.38 6.14
CA GLY A 181 5.91 20.38 5.09
C GLY A 181 4.47 20.67 4.65
N ALA A 182 4.08 21.94 4.58
CA ALA A 182 2.71 22.36 4.27
C ALA A 182 2.21 21.88 2.90
N ARG A 183 3.13 21.68 1.94
CA ARG A 183 2.85 21.22 0.58
C ARG A 183 2.56 19.73 0.55
N ASP A 184 1.39 19.35 0.03
CA ASP A 184 1.09 17.96 -0.32
C ASP A 184 1.54 17.74 -1.77
N TYR A 185 2.64 16.99 -1.92
CA TYR A 185 3.27 16.66 -3.20
C TYR A 185 2.40 15.71 -4.06
N ARG A 186 1.26 15.25 -3.55
CA ARG A 186 0.26 14.56 -4.39
C ARG A 186 -0.46 15.51 -5.35
N PHE A 187 -0.40 16.83 -5.11
CA PHE A 187 -1.12 17.85 -5.87
C PHE A 187 -0.22 18.67 -6.80
N GLY A 188 1.07 18.36 -6.90
CA GLY A 188 2.03 19.08 -7.73
C GLY A 188 2.73 18.18 -8.73
N GLY A 189 2.19 18.10 -9.94
CA GLY A 189 2.81 17.45 -11.09
C GLY A 189 2.23 16.07 -11.41
N GLU A 190 1.46 16.01 -12.50
CA GLU A 190 0.91 14.82 -13.16
C GLU A 190 -0.17 14.03 -12.37
N ALA A 191 -1.16 13.53 -13.12
CA ALA A 191 -2.53 13.18 -12.70
C ALA A 191 -2.68 12.61 -11.27
N GLN A 192 -3.62 13.20 -10.51
CA GLN A 192 -4.06 12.66 -9.22
C GLN A 192 -4.44 11.17 -9.36
N PRO A 193 -3.98 10.26 -8.48
CA PRO A 193 -4.59 8.94 -8.39
C PRO A 193 -6.04 9.16 -8.00
N SER A 194 -6.95 8.64 -8.83
CA SER A 194 -8.38 8.73 -8.53
C SER A 194 -8.64 8.09 -7.17
N PRO A 195 -9.33 8.78 -6.23
CA PRO A 195 -9.70 8.19 -4.96
C PRO A 195 -10.45 6.88 -5.21
N ARG A 196 -10.12 5.82 -4.46
CA ARG A 196 -10.79 4.51 -4.59
C ARG A 196 -11.98 4.36 -3.65
N PHE A 197 -11.90 4.95 -2.47
CA PHE A 197 -12.94 4.85 -1.46
C PHE A 197 -13.52 6.24 -1.18
N PHE A 198 -14.85 6.32 -1.26
CA PHE A 198 -15.63 7.54 -1.24
C PHE A 198 -16.60 7.52 -0.07
N SER A 199 -16.77 8.68 0.57
CA SER A 199 -17.71 8.93 1.64
C SER A 199 -17.85 10.45 1.82
N PRO A 200 -19.04 10.97 2.16
CA PRO A 200 -20.31 10.25 2.39
C PRO A 200 -21.04 9.88 1.09
N LEU A 201 -22.18 9.18 1.20
CA LEU A 201 -23.10 8.94 0.08
C LEU A 201 -23.89 10.22 -0.23
N ASP A 202 -23.30 11.11 -1.02
CA ASP A 202 -23.93 12.34 -1.50
C ASP A 202 -23.83 12.46 -3.02
N ALA A 203 -24.43 13.53 -3.56
CA ALA A 203 -24.41 13.79 -5.01
C ALA A 203 -23.00 13.99 -5.58
N VAL A 204 -22.04 14.44 -4.75
CA VAL A 204 -20.64 14.63 -5.15
C VAL A 204 -19.98 13.26 -5.36
N THR A 205 -20.13 12.35 -4.41
CA THR A 205 -19.66 10.96 -4.52
C THR A 205 -20.30 10.25 -5.70
N SER A 206 -21.62 10.38 -5.89
CA SER A 206 -22.31 9.79 -7.04
C SER A 206 -21.72 10.28 -8.36
N ARG A 207 -21.48 11.59 -8.50
CA ARG A 207 -20.88 12.14 -9.71
C ARG A 207 -19.43 11.69 -9.91
N ALA A 208 -18.65 11.62 -8.84
CA ALA A 208 -17.28 11.14 -8.89
C ALA A 208 -17.18 9.68 -9.37
N LEU A 209 -18.13 8.82 -8.99
CA LEU A 209 -18.22 7.45 -9.48
C LEU A 209 -18.64 7.38 -10.96
N GLN A 210 -19.55 8.25 -11.39
CA GLN A 210 -19.94 8.35 -12.81
C GLN A 210 -18.74 8.77 -13.67
N ASP A 211 -18.04 9.82 -13.26
CA ASP A 211 -16.83 10.29 -13.93
C ASP A 211 -15.73 9.22 -13.89
N LEU A 212 -15.64 8.43 -12.82
CA LEU A 212 -14.73 7.29 -12.75
C LEU A 212 -15.09 6.21 -13.77
N PHE A 213 -16.35 5.78 -13.82
CA PHE A 213 -16.80 4.76 -14.75
C PHE A 213 -16.55 5.18 -16.20
N LEU A 214 -16.95 6.41 -16.57
CA LEU A 214 -16.78 6.96 -17.92
C LEU A 214 -15.32 7.16 -18.33
N ARG A 215 -14.40 7.35 -17.36
CA ARG A 215 -12.96 7.45 -17.64
C ARG A 215 -12.36 6.14 -18.14
N TYR A 216 -12.84 5.01 -17.66
CA TYR A 216 -12.34 3.68 -18.06
C TYR A 216 -13.19 3.04 -19.17
N GLU A 217 -14.39 3.58 -19.44
CA GLU A 217 -15.35 3.00 -20.38
C GLU A 217 -15.72 4.00 -21.49
N SER A 218 -15.16 3.80 -22.68
CA SER A 218 -15.30 4.71 -23.83
C SER A 218 -16.72 4.81 -24.41
N SER A 219 -17.60 3.85 -24.12
CA SER A 219 -18.94 3.75 -24.71
C SER A 219 -20.00 3.19 -23.75
N GLY A 220 -19.74 3.19 -22.44
CA GLY A 220 -20.65 2.63 -21.45
C GLY A 220 -21.81 3.58 -21.15
N ALA A 221 -23.00 3.28 -21.66
CA ALA A 221 -24.21 3.92 -21.13
C ALA A 221 -24.35 3.53 -19.65
N LEU A 222 -24.60 4.50 -18.77
CA LEU A 222 -24.94 4.26 -17.35
C LEU A 222 -26.37 3.70 -17.26
N GLN A 223 -26.54 2.49 -17.78
CA GLN A 223 -27.80 1.79 -17.82
C GLN A 223 -27.69 0.49 -17.05
N ALA A 224 -28.72 0.24 -16.24
CA ALA A 224 -28.80 -0.99 -15.47
C ALA A 224 -28.83 -2.18 -16.43
N ALA A 225 -28.00 -3.19 -16.13
CA ALA A 225 -27.87 -4.39 -16.95
C ALA A 225 -27.88 -5.63 -16.06
N LYS A 226 -28.47 -6.70 -16.56
CA LYS A 226 -28.44 -8.01 -15.88
C LYS A 226 -27.23 -8.79 -16.38
N VAL A 227 -26.38 -9.20 -15.45
CA VAL A 227 -25.26 -10.12 -15.71
C VAL A 227 -25.47 -11.39 -14.89
N ASN A 228 -24.86 -12.48 -15.30
CA ASN A 228 -24.80 -13.69 -14.47
C ASN A 228 -23.49 -13.71 -13.70
N ALA A 229 -23.48 -14.19 -12.47
CA ALA A 229 -22.30 -14.48 -11.65
C ALA A 229 -22.38 -15.95 -11.21
N ALA A 230 -21.54 -16.81 -11.78
CA ALA A 230 -21.57 -18.27 -11.61
C ALA A 230 -22.98 -18.88 -11.80
N GLY A 231 -23.72 -18.40 -12.81
CA GLY A 231 -25.09 -18.83 -13.11
C GLY A 231 -26.20 -18.17 -12.28
N ARG A 232 -25.87 -17.25 -11.36
CA ARG A 232 -26.86 -16.46 -10.60
C ARG A 232 -27.04 -15.07 -11.22
N PRO A 233 -28.26 -14.59 -11.47
CA PRO A 233 -28.48 -13.25 -12.00
C PRO A 233 -28.05 -12.18 -10.99
N LEU A 234 -27.49 -11.10 -11.50
CA LEU A 234 -27.03 -9.92 -10.77
C LEU A 234 -27.43 -8.68 -11.57
N THR A 235 -28.13 -7.74 -10.92
CA THR A 235 -28.48 -6.46 -11.53
C THR A 235 -27.34 -5.48 -11.26
N ALA A 236 -26.58 -5.14 -12.29
CA ALA A 236 -25.55 -4.11 -12.24
C ALA A 236 -26.17 -2.75 -12.57
N ARG A 237 -25.64 -1.68 -11.97
CA ARG A 237 -25.99 -0.29 -12.30
C ARG A 237 -25.45 0.11 -13.66
N ALA A 238 -24.26 -0.37 -14.00
CA ALA A 238 -23.65 -0.24 -15.31
C ALA A 238 -22.64 -1.37 -15.53
N VAL A 239 -22.45 -1.75 -16.78
CA VAL A 239 -21.47 -2.77 -17.18
C VAL A 239 -20.64 -2.20 -18.32
N GLY A 240 -19.34 -2.18 -18.10
CA GLY A 240 -18.34 -1.83 -19.08
C GLY A 240 -17.56 -3.06 -19.56
N ALA A 241 -16.62 -2.81 -20.47
CA ALA A 241 -15.67 -3.82 -20.93
C ALA A 241 -14.65 -4.19 -19.85
N ALA A 242 -14.25 -3.24 -19.00
CA ALA A 242 -13.26 -3.42 -17.95
C ALA A 242 -13.86 -3.31 -16.54
N LEU A 243 -14.91 -2.51 -16.36
CA LEU A 243 -15.54 -2.23 -15.07
C LEU A 243 -16.95 -2.83 -14.92
N LEU A 244 -17.21 -3.40 -13.74
CA LEU A 244 -18.56 -3.70 -13.27
C LEU A 244 -18.96 -2.69 -12.20
N TRP A 245 -20.12 -2.05 -12.34
CA TRP A 245 -20.68 -1.20 -11.30
C TRP A 245 -21.96 -1.82 -10.75
N ALA A 246 -21.96 -2.20 -9.48
CA ALA A 246 -23.12 -2.76 -8.79
C ALA A 246 -23.32 -2.16 -7.40
N ASP A 247 -24.56 -2.29 -6.92
CA ASP A 247 -24.95 -1.89 -5.58
C ASP A 247 -24.45 -2.89 -4.54
N PHE A 248 -24.11 -2.40 -3.35
CA PHE A 248 -23.70 -3.25 -2.23
C PHE A 248 -24.78 -4.26 -1.82
N GLU A 249 -26.07 -3.89 -1.94
CA GLU A 249 -27.17 -4.80 -1.63
C GLU A 249 -27.10 -6.05 -2.53
N THR A 250 -26.94 -5.85 -3.83
CA THR A 250 -26.87 -6.94 -4.82
C THR A 250 -25.61 -7.79 -4.67
N LEU A 251 -24.49 -7.16 -4.29
CA LEU A 251 -23.22 -7.87 -4.12
C LEU A 251 -23.11 -8.58 -2.77
N CYS A 252 -23.52 -7.98 -1.67
CA CYS A 252 -23.17 -8.47 -0.33
C CYS A 252 -24.36 -8.70 0.62
N VAL A 253 -25.53 -8.10 0.36
CA VAL A 253 -26.73 -8.38 1.18
C VAL A 253 -27.47 -9.60 0.63
N GLU A 254 -27.64 -9.68 -0.69
CA GLU A 254 -28.18 -10.85 -1.37
C GLU A 254 -27.32 -12.11 -1.18
N SER A 255 -27.92 -13.27 -1.40
CA SER A 255 -27.26 -14.57 -1.27
C SER A 255 -26.27 -14.82 -2.41
N ARG A 256 -25.04 -14.34 -2.21
CA ARG A 256 -23.87 -14.62 -3.05
C ARG A 256 -22.94 -15.66 -2.45
N SER A 257 -22.32 -16.44 -3.33
CA SER A 257 -21.31 -17.42 -3.01
C SER A 257 -19.90 -16.91 -3.33
N HIS A 258 -18.88 -17.57 -2.78
CA HIS A 258 -17.49 -17.29 -3.14
C HIS A 258 -17.22 -17.48 -4.65
N LEU A 259 -17.90 -18.43 -5.30
CA LEU A 259 -17.74 -18.67 -6.75
C LEU A 259 -18.27 -17.50 -7.58
N ASP A 260 -19.31 -16.81 -7.10
CA ASP A 260 -19.89 -15.66 -7.80
C ASP A 260 -18.83 -14.56 -7.93
N TYR A 261 -18.14 -14.22 -6.84
CA TYR A 261 -17.08 -13.21 -6.84
C TYR A 261 -15.86 -13.62 -7.65
N LEU A 262 -15.50 -14.92 -7.68
CA LEU A 262 -14.41 -15.41 -8.52
C LEU A 262 -14.73 -15.17 -10.00
N ASP A 263 -15.95 -15.48 -10.43
CA ASP A 263 -16.40 -15.27 -11.81
C ASP A 263 -16.48 -13.77 -12.15
N LEU A 264 -16.96 -12.92 -11.24
CA LEU A 264 -16.90 -11.46 -11.43
C LEU A 264 -15.44 -10.98 -11.62
N ALA A 265 -14.52 -11.46 -10.78
CA ALA A 265 -13.11 -11.08 -10.85
C ALA A 265 -12.36 -11.68 -12.06
N GLU A 266 -12.92 -12.66 -12.76
CA GLU A 266 -12.36 -13.18 -14.01
C GLU A 266 -12.77 -12.31 -15.20
N ARG A 267 -14.03 -11.84 -15.21
CA ARG A 267 -14.60 -11.06 -16.31
C ARG A 267 -14.24 -9.58 -16.29
N TRP A 268 -14.12 -8.97 -15.12
CA TRP A 268 -13.82 -7.54 -14.99
C TRP A 268 -12.47 -7.27 -14.34
N GLN A 269 -11.84 -6.19 -14.81
CA GLN A 269 -10.56 -5.70 -14.31
C GLN A 269 -10.75 -4.85 -13.05
N GLY A 270 -11.94 -4.30 -12.84
CA GLY A 270 -12.33 -3.62 -11.61
C GLY A 270 -13.82 -3.67 -11.30
N ILE A 271 -14.14 -3.49 -10.03
CA ILE A 271 -15.52 -3.44 -9.53
C ILE A 271 -15.75 -2.14 -8.75
N ILE A 272 -16.81 -1.44 -9.09
CA ILE A 272 -17.37 -0.32 -8.32
C ILE A 272 -18.53 -0.85 -7.48
N VAL A 273 -18.43 -0.66 -6.17
CA VAL A 273 -19.46 -1.00 -5.18
C VAL A 273 -19.98 0.30 -4.59
N ASP A 274 -21.23 0.63 -4.86
CA ASP A 274 -21.86 1.83 -4.31
C ASP A 274 -22.93 1.52 -3.25
N HIS A 275 -23.39 2.57 -2.57
CA HIS A 275 -24.39 2.52 -1.50
C HIS A 275 -24.03 1.56 -0.35
N VAL A 276 -22.75 1.48 0.03
CA VAL A 276 -22.34 0.73 1.22
C VAL A 276 -22.82 1.44 2.48
N HIS A 277 -23.96 0.98 3.00
CA HIS A 277 -24.42 1.39 4.32
C HIS A 277 -23.71 0.59 5.41
N THR A 278 -22.84 1.25 6.17
CA THR A 278 -21.98 0.61 7.17
C THR A 278 -22.75 -0.15 8.25
N LYS A 279 -24.00 0.23 8.52
CA LYS A 279 -24.93 -0.54 9.38
C LYS A 279 -25.11 -2.00 8.94
N TRP A 280 -25.05 -2.31 7.63
CA TRP A 280 -25.19 -3.67 7.14
C TRP A 280 -23.99 -4.56 7.46
N LEU A 281 -22.82 -3.97 7.69
CA LEU A 281 -21.60 -4.69 8.04
C LEU A 281 -21.64 -5.28 9.45
N THR A 282 -22.60 -4.85 10.29
CA THR A 282 -22.86 -5.47 11.59
C THR A 282 -23.45 -6.88 11.48
N LYS A 283 -23.94 -7.28 10.30
CA LYS A 283 -24.47 -8.62 10.04
C LYS A 283 -23.34 -9.56 9.61
N PRO A 284 -23.05 -10.67 10.32
CA PRO A 284 -21.91 -11.53 10.01
C PRO A 284 -21.87 -12.07 8.58
N GLN A 285 -23.02 -12.46 8.01
CA GLN A 285 -23.10 -12.99 6.65
C GLN A 285 -22.75 -11.93 5.59
N THR A 286 -23.19 -10.68 5.82
CA THR A 286 -22.91 -9.55 4.92
C THR A 286 -21.45 -9.12 5.02
N LEU A 287 -20.91 -9.07 6.25
CA LEU A 287 -19.49 -8.80 6.49
C LEU A 287 -18.59 -9.85 5.81
N GLN A 288 -18.89 -11.13 5.99
CA GLN A 288 -18.14 -12.22 5.36
C GLN A 288 -18.13 -12.12 3.84
N ARG A 289 -19.26 -11.73 3.23
CA ARG A 289 -19.36 -11.50 1.79
C ARG A 289 -18.51 -10.33 1.30
N LEU A 290 -18.44 -9.23 2.06
CA LEU A 290 -17.51 -8.14 1.77
C LEU A 290 -16.05 -8.61 1.89
N VAL A 291 -15.73 -9.38 2.93
CA VAL A 291 -14.38 -9.96 3.11
C VAL A 291 -14.00 -10.84 1.92
N TRP A 292 -14.88 -11.72 1.45
CA TRP A 292 -14.64 -12.54 0.25
C TRP A 292 -14.41 -11.68 -0.99
N LEU A 293 -15.23 -10.65 -1.20
CA LEU A 293 -15.08 -9.73 -2.33
C LEU A 293 -13.71 -9.04 -2.31
N VAL A 294 -13.31 -8.46 -1.18
CA VAL A 294 -12.02 -7.78 -1.02
C VAL A 294 -10.87 -8.77 -1.26
N ASP A 295 -10.95 -9.94 -0.65
CA ASP A 295 -9.91 -10.95 -0.72
C ASP A 295 -9.65 -11.41 -2.15
N ILE A 296 -10.73 -11.75 -2.87
CA ILE A 296 -10.67 -12.23 -4.25
C ILE A 296 -10.13 -11.15 -5.19
N LEU A 297 -10.65 -9.93 -5.09
CA LEU A 297 -10.19 -8.83 -5.95
C LEU A 297 -8.73 -8.48 -5.67
N TYR A 298 -8.34 -8.47 -4.40
CA TYR A 298 -6.95 -8.23 -4.02
C TYR A 298 -6.01 -9.31 -4.59
N ASP A 299 -6.34 -10.59 -4.40
CA ASP A 299 -5.51 -11.71 -4.83
C ASP A 299 -5.38 -11.77 -6.37
N ARG A 300 -6.44 -11.38 -7.09
CA ARG A 300 -6.45 -11.28 -8.56
C ARG A 300 -5.97 -9.93 -9.13
N LYS A 301 -5.47 -9.03 -8.28
CA LYS A 301 -5.00 -7.70 -8.70
C LYS A 301 -6.05 -6.93 -9.50
N ARG A 302 -7.32 -6.99 -9.06
CA ARG A 302 -8.44 -6.23 -9.62
C ARG A 302 -8.63 -4.92 -8.84
N ALA A 303 -9.06 -3.88 -9.55
CA ALA A 303 -9.40 -2.62 -8.91
C ALA A 303 -10.70 -2.76 -8.11
N LEU A 304 -10.75 -2.13 -6.93
CA LEU A 304 -11.96 -2.03 -6.12
C LEU A 304 -12.21 -0.57 -5.79
N PHE A 305 -13.42 -0.11 -6.08
CA PHE A 305 -13.91 1.21 -5.72
C PHE A 305 -15.12 1.05 -4.79
N ILE A 306 -15.17 1.81 -3.70
CA ILE A 306 -16.25 1.69 -2.69
C ILE A 306 -16.80 3.07 -2.39
N ALA A 307 -18.12 3.24 -2.49
CA ALA A 307 -18.82 4.41 -1.96
C ALA A 307 -19.67 4.02 -0.74
N SER A 308 -19.47 4.72 0.37
CA SER A 308 -19.97 4.34 1.69
C SER A 308 -20.53 5.52 2.49
N ASP A 309 -21.53 5.28 3.34
CA ASP A 309 -22.15 6.33 4.16
C ASP A 309 -21.20 6.90 5.21
N GLN A 310 -20.25 6.09 5.68
CA GLN A 310 -19.11 6.48 6.51
C GLN A 310 -17.82 5.85 5.97
N PRO A 311 -16.62 6.39 6.27
CA PRO A 311 -15.37 5.84 5.79
C PRO A 311 -15.23 4.33 6.09
N ILE A 312 -15.15 3.50 5.04
CA ILE A 312 -15.19 2.04 5.14
C ILE A 312 -14.14 1.47 6.10
N HIS A 313 -12.93 2.05 6.14
CA HIS A 313 -11.88 1.64 7.07
C HIS A 313 -12.26 1.88 8.53
N ALA A 314 -12.88 3.02 8.84
CA ALA A 314 -13.32 3.35 10.19
C ALA A 314 -14.45 2.42 10.63
N ALA A 315 -15.41 2.16 9.73
CA ALA A 315 -16.51 1.26 9.99
C ALA A 315 -16.05 -0.18 10.28
N LEU A 316 -15.10 -0.70 9.49
CA LEU A 316 -14.56 -2.05 9.67
C LEU A 316 -13.71 -2.16 10.95
N ARG A 317 -12.89 -1.15 11.28
CA ARG A 317 -12.16 -1.12 12.57
C ARG A 317 -13.10 -1.15 13.77
N GLY A 318 -14.24 -0.45 13.69
CA GLY A 318 -15.27 -0.50 14.73
C GLY A 318 -15.88 -1.88 14.96
N LEU A 319 -15.65 -2.85 14.07
CA LEU A 319 -16.14 -4.22 14.16
C LEU A 319 -15.06 -5.24 14.55
N GLU A 320 -13.79 -4.84 14.69
CA GLU A 320 -12.67 -5.76 15.01
C GLU A 320 -12.87 -6.49 16.36
N GLY A 321 -13.54 -5.87 17.33
CA GLY A 321 -13.85 -6.52 18.60
C GLY A 321 -14.79 -7.74 18.49
N ALA A 322 -15.49 -7.90 17.36
CA ALA A 322 -16.39 -9.03 17.09
C ALA A 322 -15.85 -10.00 16.02
N HIS A 323 -14.89 -9.57 15.19
CA HIS A 323 -14.39 -10.30 14.03
C HIS A 323 -12.91 -9.98 13.75
N ASP A 324 -12.08 -10.97 13.41
CA ASP A 324 -10.71 -10.70 12.93
C ASP A 324 -10.76 -10.14 11.49
N LEU A 325 -10.62 -8.83 11.36
CA LEU A 325 -10.66 -8.07 10.11
C LEU A 325 -9.31 -7.45 9.73
N SER A 326 -8.26 -7.73 10.52
CA SER A 326 -6.91 -7.17 10.37
C SER A 326 -6.38 -7.34 8.94
N ARG A 327 -6.53 -8.54 8.38
CA ARG A 327 -6.14 -8.88 7.01
C ARG A 327 -6.91 -8.10 5.95
N THR A 328 -8.22 -7.97 6.10
CA THR A 328 -9.08 -7.24 5.15
C THR A 328 -8.79 -5.75 5.17
N LEU A 329 -8.58 -5.16 6.36
CA LEU A 329 -8.19 -3.77 6.52
C LEU A 329 -6.82 -3.48 5.89
N SER A 330 -5.85 -4.37 6.07
CA SER A 330 -4.54 -4.25 5.41
C SER A 330 -4.66 -4.29 3.87
N ARG A 331 -5.48 -5.20 3.33
CA ARG A 331 -5.73 -5.29 1.88
C ARG A 331 -6.39 -4.04 1.32
N LEU A 332 -7.41 -3.50 1.99
CA LEU A 332 -8.06 -2.25 1.56
C LEU A 332 -7.08 -1.08 1.54
N ALA A 333 -6.25 -0.94 2.59
CA ALA A 333 -5.24 0.10 2.67
C ALA A 333 -4.25 0.00 1.50
N GLN A 334 -3.81 -1.21 1.16
CA GLN A 334 -2.94 -1.45 0.02
C GLN A 334 -3.63 -1.12 -1.31
N MET A 335 -4.88 -1.54 -1.52
CA MET A 335 -5.61 -1.25 -2.75
C MET A 335 -5.77 0.26 -3.00
N GLN A 336 -5.80 1.07 -1.94
CA GLN A 336 -5.83 2.53 -2.03
C GLN A 336 -4.43 3.15 -2.27
N SER A 337 -3.35 2.40 -2.05
CA SER A 337 -1.97 2.88 -2.21
C SER A 337 -1.59 3.06 -3.69
N ARG A 338 -0.70 4.02 -3.96
CA ARG A 338 -0.19 4.30 -5.31
C ARG A 338 0.67 3.17 -5.87
N THR A 339 1.25 2.36 -4.99
CA THR A 339 2.10 1.22 -5.36
C THR A 339 1.29 -0.02 -5.77
N TYR A 340 -0.01 -0.04 -5.49
CA TYR A 340 -0.87 -1.16 -5.84
C TYR A 340 -1.15 -1.19 -7.35
N ARG A 341 -0.32 -1.96 -8.05
CA ARG A 341 -0.55 -2.30 -9.45
C ARG A 341 -1.74 -3.24 -9.57
N ASN A 342 -2.75 -2.79 -10.28
CA ASN A 342 -3.89 -3.59 -10.66
C ASN A 342 -4.03 -3.64 -12.18
N THR A 343 -4.82 -4.60 -12.65
CA THR A 343 -5.03 -4.87 -14.07
C THR A 343 -5.76 -3.76 -14.81
N LEU A 344 -6.56 -2.94 -14.11
CA LEU A 344 -7.32 -1.85 -14.71
C LEU A 344 -6.42 -0.66 -15.08
N ASP A 345 -5.53 -0.25 -14.17
CA ASP A 345 -4.61 0.88 -14.44
C ASP A 345 -3.54 0.48 -15.48
N ALA A 346 -3.10 -0.78 -15.48
CA ALA A 346 -2.17 -1.29 -16.49
C ALA A 346 -2.75 -1.34 -17.91
N ALA A 347 -4.08 -1.32 -18.06
CA ALA A 347 -4.75 -1.29 -19.36
C ALA A 347 -4.77 0.12 -19.97
N ILE A 348 -4.75 1.17 -19.14
CA ILE A 348 -4.67 2.58 -19.58
C ILE A 348 -3.25 2.94 -20.03
N ASP A 349 -2.23 2.41 -19.37
CA ASP A 349 -0.81 2.71 -19.69
C ASP A 349 -0.27 2.01 -20.95
N ARG A 350 -1.09 1.21 -21.65
CA ARG A 350 -0.69 0.68 -22.97
C ARG A 350 -0.98 1.76 -24.04
N PRO A 351 0.05 2.32 -24.71
CA PRO A 351 -0.20 3.13 -25.88
C PRO A 351 -0.92 2.25 -26.90
N THR A 352 -2.05 2.74 -27.41
CA THR A 352 -2.76 2.17 -28.55
C THR A 352 -1.80 2.14 -29.74
N SER A 353 -1.14 1.00 -29.96
CA SER A 353 -0.49 0.70 -31.23
C SER A 353 -1.57 0.38 -32.26
N THR A 354 -2.29 1.42 -32.69
CA THR A 354 -3.00 1.43 -33.96
C THR A 354 -2.01 1.86 -35.03
N GLU A 355 -1.33 0.90 -35.64
CA GLU A 355 -0.85 1.05 -37.00
C GLU A 355 -1.49 -0.02 -37.87
N SER A 356 -2.39 0.48 -38.72
CA SER A 356 -2.97 -0.14 -39.89
C SER A 356 -1.90 -0.72 -40.81
N GLU A 357 -1.91 -2.04 -41.02
CA GLU A 357 -1.25 -2.65 -42.16
C GLU A 357 -2.11 -2.45 -43.42
N PRO A 358 -1.59 -1.80 -44.48
CA PRO A 358 -2.29 -1.74 -45.75
C PRO A 358 -2.20 -3.09 -46.45
N GLN A 359 -3.36 -3.65 -46.80
CA GLN A 359 -3.49 -4.76 -47.73
C GLN A 359 -2.72 -4.45 -49.02
N ARG A 360 -1.63 -5.18 -49.26
CA ARG A 360 -1.03 -5.29 -50.59
C ARG A 360 -1.59 -6.53 -51.27
N HIS A 361 -2.50 -6.26 -52.22
CA HIS A 361 -2.79 -7.17 -53.31
C HIS A 361 -1.51 -7.49 -54.10
N ALA A 362 -1.27 -8.78 -54.32
CA ALA A 362 -0.61 -9.31 -55.52
C ALA A 362 -1.38 -10.57 -55.93
#